data_AF-A0A7C5CTL0-F1
#
_entry.id   AF-A0A7C5CTL0-F1
#
_cell.length_a   1.000
_cell.length_b   1.000
_cell.length_c   1.000
_cell.angle_alpha   90.00
_cell.angle_beta   90.00
_cell.angle_gamma   90.00
#
_symmetry.space_group_name_H-M   'P 1'
#
loop_
_entity.id
_entity.type
_entity.pdbx_description
1 polymer ?
#
loop_
_entity_poly.entity_id
_entity_poly.type
_entity_poly.pdbx_seq_one_letter_code
_entity_poly.pdbx_strand_id
1 'polypeptide(L)'
;KNLMEALKELNINIPVKSIDVKDLEIAQKVKFMGSPSIYVNGIDIYTDKTPDQISYSCRTFNINGNISGIIPKEFIKEKLKAFY
;
A
#
# COMPACT_ATOMS: atom_id res chain seq x y z
N LYS A 1 -9.53 0.52 -5.01
CA LYS A 1 -9.92 0.20 -6.40
C LYS A 1 -8.69 -0.17 -7.24
N ASN A 2 -7.69 0.71 -7.36
CA ASN A 2 -6.47 0.49 -8.15
C ASN A 2 -5.74 -0.85 -7.90
N LEU A 3 -5.64 -1.30 -6.64
CA LEU A 3 -4.99 -2.58 -6.29
C LEU A 3 -5.71 -3.82 -6.85
N MET A 4 -7.04 -3.88 -6.76
CA MET A 4 -7.78 -5.05 -7.24
C MET A 4 -7.72 -5.18 -8.76
N GLU A 5 -7.77 -4.05 -9.47
CA GLU A 5 -7.58 -4.04 -10.93
C GLU A 5 -6.17 -4.49 -11.31
N ALA A 6 -5.14 -3.98 -10.62
CA ALA A 6 -3.76 -4.39 -10.82
C ALA A 6 -3.58 -5.91 -10.67
N LEU A 7 -4.13 -6.50 -9.62
CA LEU A 7 -4.07 -7.94 -9.37
C LEU A 7 -4.80 -8.75 -10.44
N LYS A 8 -6.00 -8.30 -10.84
CA LYS A 8 -6.79 -8.94 -11.89
C LYS A 8 -6.04 -8.94 -13.23
N GLU A 9 -5.43 -7.82 -13.60
CA GLU A 9 -4.63 -7.74 -14.83
C GLU A 9 -3.37 -8.60 -14.79
N LEU A 10 -2.72 -8.69 -13.62
CA LEU A 10 -1.53 -9.53 -13.44
C LEU A 10 -1.87 -11.01 -13.27
N ASN A 11 -3.15 -11.41 -13.25
CA ASN A 11 -3.59 -12.77 -12.91
C ASN A 11 -3.02 -13.26 -11.56
N ILE A 12 -2.79 -12.34 -10.62
CA ILE A 12 -2.28 -12.65 -9.28
C ILE A 12 -3.49 -12.87 -8.35
N ASN A 13 -3.73 -14.12 -7.98
CA ASN A 13 -4.80 -14.49 -7.05
C ASN A 13 -4.27 -14.52 -5.60
N ILE A 14 -4.12 -13.35 -4.99
CA ILE A 14 -3.69 -13.20 -3.60
C ILE A 14 -4.84 -12.76 -2.68
N PRO A 15 -4.83 -13.17 -1.41
CA PRO A 15 -5.80 -12.70 -0.43
C PRO A 15 -5.55 -11.21 -0.11
N VAL A 16 -6.43 -10.34 -0.62
CA VAL A 16 -6.41 -8.90 -0.28
C VAL A 16 -7.22 -8.70 1.00
N LYS A 17 -6.56 -8.32 2.08
CA LYS A 17 -7.21 -7.95 3.34
C LYS A 17 -7.28 -6.44 3.48
N SER A 18 -8.48 -5.89 3.33
CA SER A 18 -8.76 -4.48 3.64
C SER A 18 -8.93 -4.34 5.15
N ILE A 19 -8.05 -3.59 5.79
CA ILE A 19 -8.13 -3.31 7.23
C ILE A 19 -8.48 -1.84 7.39
N ASP A 20 -9.65 -1.58 7.98
CA ASP A 20 -10.10 -0.23 8.29
C ASP A 20 -9.50 0.18 9.63
N VAL A 21 -8.59 1.15 9.59
CA VAL A 21 -7.90 1.64 10.79
C VAL A 21 -8.76 2.74 11.40
N LYS A 22 -9.58 2.38 12.38
CA LYS A 22 -10.46 3.32 13.12
C LYS A 22 -9.84 3.80 14.44
N ASP A 23 -8.92 3.01 14.98
CA ASP A 23 -8.32 3.21 16.30
C ASP A 23 -6.80 3.09 16.22
N LEU A 24 -6.12 3.77 17.14
CA LEU A 24 -4.66 3.71 17.28
C LEU A 24 -4.16 2.29 17.55
N GLU A 25 -4.94 1.44 18.20
CA GLU A 25 -4.55 0.06 18.48
C GLU A 25 -4.44 -0.78 17.20
N ILE A 26 -5.39 -0.63 16.28
CA ILE A 26 -5.34 -1.25 14.96
C ILE A 26 -4.19 -0.65 14.16
N ALA A 27 -4.00 0.66 14.24
CA ALA A 27 -2.89 1.36 13.59
C ALA A 27 -1.54 0.78 14.01
N GLN A 28 -1.34 0.50 15.31
CA GLN A 28 -0.14 -0.15 15.84
C GLN A 28 0.02 -1.58 15.36
N LYS A 29 -1.05 -2.38 15.40
CA LYS A 29 -1.02 -3.78 14.95
C LYS A 29 -0.62 -3.92 13.49
N VAL A 30 -1.12 -3.03 12.62
CA VAL A 30 -0.80 -3.05 11.17
C VAL A 30 0.32 -2.11 10.79
N LYS A 31 0.93 -1.44 11.77
CA LYS A 31 1.95 -0.40 11.58
C LYS A 31 1.54 0.62 10.51
N PHE A 32 0.31 1.11 10.62
CA PHE A 32 -0.32 2.02 9.68
C PHE A 32 0.49 3.32 9.59
N MET A 33 1.07 3.58 8.43
CA MET A 33 1.88 4.77 8.19
C MET A 33 1.09 5.96 7.65
N GLY A 34 -0.22 5.78 7.48
CA GLY A 34 -1.11 6.83 7.02
C GLY A 34 -1.88 6.42 5.78
N SER A 35 -2.94 7.15 5.48
CA SER A 35 -3.84 6.77 4.38
C SER A 35 -3.44 7.42 3.07
N PRO A 36 -3.42 6.69 1.94
CA PRO A 36 -3.52 5.24 1.82
C PRO A 36 -2.18 4.53 2.13
N SER A 37 -2.19 3.35 2.78
CA SER A 37 -1.02 2.48 2.92
C SER A 37 -1.31 1.10 2.34
N ILE A 38 -0.37 0.56 1.56
CA ILE A 38 -0.50 -0.75 0.91
C ILE A 38 0.74 -1.57 1.25
N TYR A 39 0.53 -2.69 1.94
CA TYR A 39 1.58 -3.62 2.32
C TYR A 39 1.47 -4.89 1.49
N VAL A 40 2.56 -5.29 0.84
CA VAL A 40 2.69 -6.56 0.13
C VAL A 40 3.68 -7.40 0.93
N ASN A 41 3.23 -8.54 1.43
CA ASN A 41 4.03 -9.42 2.29
C ASN A 41 4.67 -8.71 3.52
N GLY A 42 3.96 -7.74 4.10
CA GLY A 42 4.44 -6.93 5.21
C GLY A 42 5.39 -5.78 4.82
N ILE A 43 5.72 -5.64 3.54
CA ILE A 43 6.59 -4.59 3.01
C ILE A 43 5.70 -3.50 2.36
N ASP A 44 5.93 -2.25 2.72
CA ASP A 44 5.22 -1.11 2.13
C ASP A 44 5.67 -0.93 0.68
N ILE A 45 4.72 -0.94 -0.27
CA ILE A 45 5.04 -0.91 -1.70
C ILE A 45 5.72 0.39 -2.14
N TYR A 46 5.63 1.45 -1.35
CA TYR A 46 6.17 2.75 -1.71
C TYR A 46 7.61 2.95 -1.19
N THR A 47 7.85 2.56 0.06
CA THR A 47 9.17 2.68 0.70
C THR A 47 10.03 1.44 0.51
N ASP A 48 9.45 0.34 0.01
CA ASP A 48 10.06 -0.99 -0.09
C ASP A 48 10.66 -1.48 1.23
N LYS A 49 10.11 -0.99 2.35
CA LYS A 49 10.55 -1.29 3.70
C LYS A 49 9.38 -1.76 4.54
N THR A 50 9.70 -2.59 5.53
CA THR A 50 8.75 -2.93 6.57
C THR A 50 8.45 -1.66 7.36
N PRO A 51 7.18 -1.30 7.57
CA PRO A 51 6.88 -0.19 8.45
C PRO A 51 7.42 -0.50 9.85
N ASP A 52 8.04 0.50 10.49
CA ASP A 52 8.48 0.39 11.88
C ASP A 52 7.80 1.43 12.79
N GLN A 53 7.26 2.49 12.17
CA GLN A 53 6.56 3.57 12.85
C GLN A 53 5.11 3.65 12.38
N ILE A 54 4.26 4.18 13.24
CA ILE A 54 2.86 4.49 12.93
C ILE A 54 2.69 5.98 12.67
N SER A 55 1.86 6.30 11.70
CA SER A 55 1.49 7.67 11.36
C SER A 55 0.00 7.72 11.00
N TYR A 56 -0.74 8.59 11.66
CA TYR A 56 -2.20 8.73 11.49
C TYR A 56 -2.55 9.92 10.58
N SER A 57 -1.74 10.14 9.55
CA SER A 57 -1.88 11.29 8.66
C SER A 57 -2.08 10.85 7.21
N CYS A 58 -2.64 11.71 6.37
CA CYS A 58 -2.70 11.43 4.93
C CYS A 58 -1.28 11.39 4.36
N ARG A 59 -0.96 10.34 3.59
CA ARG A 59 0.32 10.22 2.90
C ARG A 59 0.21 10.81 1.50
N THR A 60 1.28 11.47 1.08
CA THR A 60 1.53 11.83 -0.31
C THR A 60 2.66 10.99 -0.87
N PHE A 61 2.46 10.52 -2.08
CA PHE A 61 3.36 9.65 -2.80
C PHE A 61 3.90 10.41 -3.99
N ASN A 62 5.22 10.56 -4.09
CA ASN A 62 5.87 11.06 -5.28
C ASN A 62 6.27 9.86 -6.16
N ILE A 63 5.60 9.70 -7.30
CA ILE A 63 5.86 8.63 -8.26
C ILE A 63 6.11 9.27 -9.61
N ASN A 64 7.29 9.04 -10.20
CA ASN A 64 7.67 9.64 -11.49
C ASN A 64 7.50 11.18 -11.51
N GLY A 65 7.84 11.87 -10.41
CA GLY A 65 7.70 13.32 -10.28
C GLY A 65 6.27 13.82 -10.02
N ASN A 66 5.29 12.93 -9.97
CA ASN A 66 3.89 13.26 -9.67
C ASN A 66 3.62 13.02 -8.20
N ILE A 67 3.36 14.09 -7.45
CA ILE A 67 2.94 14.01 -6.05
C ILE A 67 1.43 13.79 -6.02
N SER A 68 0.98 12.66 -5.47
CA SER A 68 -0.43 12.34 -5.32
C SER A 68 -0.70 11.68 -3.99
N GLY A 69 -1.88 11.95 -3.41
CA GLY A 69 -2.35 11.25 -2.22
C GLY A 69 -2.86 9.84 -2.50
N ILE A 70 -2.74 9.36 -3.74
CA ILE A 70 -3.24 8.06 -4.19
C ILE A 70 -2.15 7.39 -5.00
N ILE A 71 -1.87 6.12 -4.70
CA ILE A 71 -0.90 5.33 -5.45
C ILE A 71 -1.54 4.93 -6.80
N PRO A 72 -0.94 5.30 -7.95
CA PRO A 72 -1.43 4.92 -9.27
C PRO A 72 -1.38 3.40 -9.45
N LYS A 73 -2.32 2.87 -10.22
CA LYS A 73 -2.43 1.42 -10.49
C LYS A 73 -1.16 0.85 -11.14
N GLU A 74 -0.51 1.61 -12.02
CA GLU A 74 0.70 1.18 -12.73
C GLU A 74 1.85 0.90 -11.76
N PHE A 75 2.07 1.79 -10.80
CA PHE A 75 3.08 1.58 -9.76
C PHE A 75 2.77 0.35 -8.90
N ILE A 76 1.50 0.15 -8.53
CA ILE A 76 1.09 -1.05 -7.80
C ILE A 76 1.41 -2.31 -8.63
N LYS A 77 1.13 -2.30 -9.94
CA LYS A 77 1.45 -3.41 -10.83
C LYS A 77 2.95 -3.68 -10.90
N GLU A 78 3.76 -2.64 -11.09
CA GLU A 78 5.23 -2.76 -11.15
C GLU A 78 5.79 -3.35 -9.85
N LYS A 79 5.32 -2.85 -8.71
CA LYS A 79 5.71 -3.38 -7.40
C LYS A 79 5.28 -4.82 -7.23
N LEU A 80 4.03 -5.17 -7.54
CA LEU A 80 3.56 -6.55 -7.47
C LEU A 80 4.38 -7.50 -8.35
N LYS A 81 4.76 -7.09 -9.57
CA LYS A 81 5.67 -7.84 -10.44
C LYS A 81 7.10 -7.99 -9.89
N ALA A 82 7.54 -7.10 -9.01
CA ALA A 82 8.83 -7.25 -8.34
C ALA A 82 8.75 -8.27 -7.18
N PHE A 83 7.56 -8.51 -6.63
CA PHE A 83 7.32 -9.48 -5.57
C PHE A 83 6.93 -10.89 -6.07
N TYR A 84 6.48 -11.03 -7.33
CA TYR A 84 6.02 -12.26 -7.97
C TYR A 84 6.62 -12.39 -9.37
#